data_AF-A0A2R7KTD4-F1
#
_entry.id   AF-A0A2R7KTD4-F1
#
_cell.length_a   1.000
_cell.length_b   1.000
_cell.length_c   1.000
_cell.angle_alpha   90.00
_cell.angle_beta   90.00
_cell.angle_gamma   90.00
#
_symmetry.space_group_name_H-M   'P 1'
#
loop_
_entity.id
_entity.type
_entity.pdbx_description
1 polymer ?
#
loop_
_entity_poly.entity_id
_entity_poly.type
_entity_poly.pdbx_seq_one_letter_code
_entity_poly.pdbx_strand_id
1 'polypeptide(L)' 'MEKTNNCTCFNHPQITGFFTDYDQNDCGALLWQLFKLSTVANRTEILSANEWFNLLSFYESLDELLRAMYMNYTKQQS' A
#
# COMPACT_ATOMS: atom_id res chain seq x y z
N MET A 1 16.29 11.39 16.49
CA MET A 1 16.28 12.17 15.24
C MET A 1 15.60 11.33 14.19
N GLU A 2 14.34 11.65 13.87
CA GLU A 2 13.67 11.03 12.71
C GLU A 2 14.44 11.43 11.46
N LYS A 3 14.97 10.44 10.73
CA LYS A 3 15.50 10.69 9.39
C LYS A 3 14.30 10.97 8.51
N THR A 4 14.04 12.25 8.22
CA THR A 4 13.17 12.63 7.13
C THR A 4 13.81 12.11 5.84
N ASN A 5 13.35 10.95 5.39
CA ASN A 5 13.71 10.43 4.08
C ASN A 5 13.19 11.45 3.05
N ASN A 6 14.10 12.20 2.44
CA ASN A 6 13.81 13.01 1.25
C ASN A 6 13.50 12.08 0.07
N CYS A 7 12.34 11.42 0.12
CA CYS A 7 11.81 10.61 -0.97
C CYS A 7 11.44 11.58 -2.10
N THR A 8 12.17 11.55 -3.21
CA THR A 8 11.79 12.23 -4.47
C THR A 8 10.67 11.49 -5.21
N CYS A 9 10.04 10.53 -4.54
CA CYS A 9 9.05 9.60 -5.05
C CYS A 9 7.80 10.33 -5.57
N PHE A 10 7.46 11.46 -4.95
CA PHE A 10 6.35 12.33 -5.39
C PHE A 10 6.71 13.27 -6.55
N ASN A 11 7.94 13.22 -7.06
CA ASN A 11 8.31 13.86 -8.34
C ASN A 11 7.92 12.99 -9.54
N HIS A 12 7.51 11.74 -9.31
CA HIS A 12 7.09 10.84 -10.37
C HIS A 12 5.60 11.10 -10.71
N PRO A 13 5.25 11.56 -11.92
CA PRO A 13 3.89 12.00 -12.25
C PRO A 13 2.80 10.96 -11.99
N GLN A 14 3.13 9.67 -12.16
CA GLN A 14 2.21 8.56 -11.89
C GLN A 14 1.91 8.38 -10.40
N ILE A 15 2.91 8.60 -9.53
CA ILE A 15 2.75 8.51 -8.09
C ILE A 15 1.94 9.71 -7.60
N THR A 16 2.27 10.92 -8.08
CA THR A 16 1.51 12.13 -7.80
C THR A 16 0.06 12.00 -8.26
N GLY A 17 -0.15 11.56 -9.52
CA GLY A 17 -1.47 11.35 -10.11
C GLY A 17 -2.31 10.35 -9.32
N PHE A 18 -1.70 9.24 -8.88
CA PHE A 18 -2.37 8.28 -8.03
C PHE A 18 -2.88 8.91 -6.73
N PHE A 19 -2.05 9.67 -6.01
CA PHE A 19 -2.46 10.29 -4.74
C PHE A 19 -3.33 11.55 -4.90
N THR A 20 -3.48 12.10 -6.11
CA THR A 20 -4.52 13.09 -6.42
C THR A 20 -5.87 12.46 -6.73
N ASP A 21 -5.87 11.29 -7.38
CA ASP A 21 -7.09 10.65 -7.89
C ASP A 21 -7.80 9.80 -6.83
N TYR A 22 -7.07 9.37 -5.79
CA TYR A 22 -7.57 8.49 -4.73
C TYR A 22 -7.26 9.07 -3.35
N ASP A 23 -8.27 9.09 -2.47
CA ASP A 23 -8.05 9.45 -1.07
C ASP A 23 -7.39 8.31 -0.28
N GLN A 24 -7.08 8.54 1.00
CA GLN A 24 -6.42 7.56 1.84
C GLN A 24 -7.22 6.24 1.97
N ASN A 25 -8.55 6.32 2.06
CA ASN A 25 -9.41 5.16 2.19
C ASN A 25 -9.49 4.39 0.87
N ASP A 26 -9.56 5.10 -0.25
CA ASP A 26 -9.55 4.52 -1.59
C ASP A 26 -8.25 3.76 -1.85
N CYS A 27 -7.11 4.36 -1.47
CA CYS A 27 -5.79 3.73 -1.54
C CYS A 27 -5.77 2.38 -0.80
N GLY A 28 -6.24 2.36 0.45
CA GLY A 28 -6.34 1.14 1.25
C GLY A 28 -7.32 0.12 0.65
N ALA A 29 -8.46 0.59 0.13
CA ALA A 29 -9.46 -0.28 -0.50
C ALA A 29 -8.92 -0.97 -1.76
N LEU A 30 -8.17 -0.25 -2.60
CA LEU A 30 -7.50 -0.80 -3.78
C LEU A 30 -6.44 -1.83 -3.40
N LEU A 31 -5.61 -1.54 -2.39
CA LEU A 31 -4.62 -2.50 -1.89
C LEU A 31 -5.30 -3.79 -1.39
N TRP A 32 -6.41 -3.67 -0.66
CA TRP A 32 -7.19 -4.82 -0.19
C TRP A 32 -7.81 -5.64 -1.33
N GLN A 33 -8.26 -4.97 -2.40
CA GLN A 33 -8.74 -5.66 -3.59
C GLN A 33 -7.63 -6.47 -4.28
N LEU A 34 -6.42 -5.90 -4.39
CA LEU A 34 -5.28 -6.62 -4.96
C LEU A 34 -4.91 -7.86 -4.14
N PHE A 35 -4.94 -7.77 -2.81
CA PHE A 35 -4.74 -8.90 -1.91
C PHE A 35 -5.80 -10.00 -2.09
N LYS A 36 -7.08 -9.61 -2.21
CA LYS A 36 -8.15 -10.56 -2.50
C LYS A 36 -7.96 -11.24 -3.85
N LEU A 37 -7.54 -10.50 -4.87
CA LEU A 37 -7.28 -11.08 -6.20
C LEU A 37 -6.10 -12.06 -6.18
N SER A 38 -5.01 -11.75 -5.47
CA SER A 38 -3.85 -12.64 -5.38
C SER A 38 -4.17 -13.97 -4.69
N THR A 39 -5.09 -13.95 -3.72
CA THR A 39 -5.51 -15.15 -2.98
C THR A 39 -6.60 -15.96 -3.69
N VAL A 40 -7.40 -15.31 -4.55
CA VAL A 40 -8.47 -15.99 -5.32
C VAL A 40 -7.97 -16.53 -6.66
N ALA A 41 -6.94 -15.94 -7.26
CA ALA A 41 -6.45 -16.29 -8.59
C ALA A 41 -5.81 -17.68 -8.67
N ASN A 42 -5.28 -18.22 -7.56
CA ASN A 42 -4.55 -19.50 -7.56
C ASN A 42 -5.21 -20.56 -6.67
N ARG A 43 -6.48 -20.90 -6.94
CA ARG A 43 -7.26 -21.89 -6.16
C ARG A 43 -6.63 -23.29 -6.09
N THR A 44 -5.63 -23.58 -6.92
CA THR A 44 -4.89 -24.85 -6.93
C THR A 44 -3.74 -24.88 -5.93
N GLU A 45 -3.26 -23.73 -5.44
CA GLU A 45 -2.26 -23.64 -4.39
C GLU A 45 -2.94 -23.42 -3.04
N ILE A 46 -3.02 -24.48 -2.24
CA ILE A 46 -3.50 -24.39 -0.86
C ILE A 46 -2.37 -23.84 0.00
N LEU A 47 -2.50 -22.59 0.44
CA LEU A 47 -1.61 -22.00 1.43
C LEU A 47 -1.76 -22.72 2.78
N SER A 48 -0.64 -23.07 3.41
CA SER A 48 -0.61 -23.49 4.81
C SER A 48 -1.02 -22.33 5.74
N ALA A 49 -1.34 -22.65 6.99
CA ALA A 49 -1.70 -21.64 7.99
C ALA A 49 -0.59 -20.59 8.20
N ASN A 50 0.68 -21.00 8.16
CA ASN A 50 1.82 -20.09 8.31
C ASN A 50 1.97 -19.17 7.09
N GLU A 51 1.80 -19.68 5.88
CA GLU A 51 1.86 -18.87 4.66
C GLU A 51 0.73 -17.84 4.64
N TRP A 52 -0.48 -18.25 5.04
CA TRP A 52 -1.60 -17.33 5.20
C TRP A 52 -1.32 -16.22 6.21
N PHE A 53 -0.79 -16.57 7.38
CA PHE A 53 -0.43 -15.59 8.40
C PHE A 53 0.63 -14.61 7.90
N ASN A 54 1.71 -15.12 7.28
CA ASN A 54 2.77 -14.28 6.72
C ASN A 54 2.24 -13.34 5.62
N LEU A 55 1.34 -13.83 4.77
CA LEU A 55 0.74 -13.04 3.70
C LEU A 55 -0.15 -11.91 4.26
N LEU A 56 -0.94 -12.20 5.30
CA LEU A 56 -1.73 -11.20 5.99
C LEU A 56 -0.85 -10.13 6.67
N SER A 57 0.18 -10.54 7.40
CA SER A 57 1.11 -9.60 8.06
C SER A 57 1.89 -8.75 7.04
N PHE A 58 2.25 -9.33 5.90
CA PHE A 58 2.86 -8.58 4.80
C PHE A 58 1.90 -7.53 4.25
N TYR A 59 0.63 -7.88 4.05
CA TYR A 59 -0.40 -6.94 3.63
C TYR A 59 -0.59 -5.79 4.64
N GLU A 60 -0.68 -6.09 5.93
CA GLU A 60 -0.81 -5.07 6.98
C GLU A 60 0.37 -4.09 6.96
N SER A 61 1.59 -4.61 6.79
CA SER A 61 2.80 -3.78 6.67
C SER A 61 2.77 -2.87 5.42
N LEU A 62 2.21 -3.36 4.31
CA LEU A 62 2.04 -2.56 3.10
C LEU A 62 0.98 -1.46 3.28
N ASP A 63 -0.12 -1.74 3.97
CA ASP A 63 -1.16 -0.75 4.25
C ASP A 63 -0.62 0.39 5.14
N GLU A 64 0.14 0.05 6.19
CA GLU A 64 0.81 1.04 7.04
C GLU A 64 1.79 1.92 6.24
N LEU A 65 2.59 1.30 5.36
CA LEU A 65 3.52 2.02 4.49
C LEU A 65 2.78 2.95 3.51
N LEU A 66 1.70 2.47 2.89
CA LEU A 66 0.86 3.25 1.98
C LEU A 66 0.26 4.46 2.70
N ARG A 67 -0.26 4.28 3.92
CA ARG A 67 -0.76 5.35 4.77
C ARG A 67 0.31 6.39 5.11
N ALA A 68 1.51 5.94 5.46
CA ALA A 68 2.63 6.83 5.75
C ALA A 68 3.03 7.66 4.50
N MET A 69 3.05 7.04 3.32
CA MET A 69 3.31 7.74 2.06
C MET A 69 2.22 8.77 1.75
N TYR A 70 0.94 8.42 1.87
CA TYR A 70 -0.17 9.35 1.65
C TYR A 70 -0.10 10.57 2.59
N MET A 71 0.20 10.35 3.86
CA MET A 71 0.35 11.43 4.83
C MET A 71 1.52 12.35 4.49
N ASN A 72 2.63 11.78 4.03
CA ASN A 72 3.79 12.57 3.59
C ASN A 72 3.49 13.37 2.32
N TYR A 73 2.79 12.78 1.36
CA TYR A 73 2.30 13.49 0.17
C TYR A 73 1.44 14.70 0.56
N THR A 74 0.43 14.48 1.41
CA THR A 74 -0.48 15.53 1.86
C THR A 74 0.26 16.68 2.55
N LYS A 75 1.26 16.36 3.39
CA LYS A 75 2.11 17.37 4.05
C LYS A 75 2.97 18.17 3.06
N GLN A 76 3.42 17.57 1.96
CA GLN A 76 4.23 18.26 0.95
C GLN A 76 3.40 19.19 0.04
N GLN A 77 2.08 18.97 -0.03
CA GLN A 77 1.16 19.79 -0.80
C GLN A 77 0.51 20.93 0.02
N SER A 78 0.77 20.98 1.33
CA SER A 78 0.28 22.03 2.25
C SER A 78 1.29 23.15 2.41
#